data_AF-A0A2A5FNP0-F1
#
_entry.id   AF-A0A2A5FNP0-F1
#
_cell.length_a   1.000
_cell.length_b   1.000
_cell.length_c   1.000
_cell.angle_alpha   90.00
_cell.angle_beta   90.00
_cell.angle_gamma   90.00
#
_symmetry.space_group_name_H-M   'P 1'
#
loop_
_entity.id
_entity.type
_entity.pdbx_description
1 polymer ?
#
loop_
_entity_poly.entity_id
_entity_poly.type
_entity_poly.pdbx_seq_one_letter_code
_entity_poly.pdbx_strand_id
1 'polypeptide(L)'
;MQKISLYPILIVALIVTITSCTNNPNSPGLEYMPDMYRSPAIEAYVDYGEDPYYVTEEVAAAQRMTQSARKPVAGTIAFKGEDKAFGLPYPYANTPEGYELAGLELHSPLPTTSDNIQAGALNFGLMCSHCHGETGKGDGAISRNGFIMGIPDYSTKLKDLPEGKMYHTLIYGKGLMGSHASQISQKGLWEIIQYVQVLQNGGNMPTFDENGVAVLSETEINN
;
A
#
# COMPACT_ATOMS: atom_id res chain seq x y z
N MET A 1 -66.28 -32.30 -28.79
CA MET A 1 -64.87 -32.12 -28.38
C MET A 1 -64.27 -31.00 -29.23
N GLN A 2 -64.16 -29.78 -28.69
CA GLN A 2 -63.56 -28.66 -29.42
C GLN A 2 -62.05 -28.89 -29.55
N LYS A 3 -61.54 -28.90 -30.79
CA LYS A 3 -60.11 -28.98 -31.07
C LYS A 3 -59.47 -27.64 -30.67
N ILE A 4 -58.79 -27.61 -29.52
CA ILE A 4 -58.03 -26.44 -29.11
C ILE A 4 -56.86 -26.29 -30.08
N SER A 5 -56.80 -25.16 -30.79
CA SER A 5 -55.70 -24.85 -31.70
C SER A 5 -54.43 -24.56 -30.89
N LEU A 6 -53.34 -25.27 -31.19
CA LEU A 6 -52.03 -25.13 -30.53
C LEU A 6 -51.23 -23.89 -30.97
N TYR A 7 -51.63 -23.25 -32.06
CA TYR A 7 -50.96 -22.07 -32.63
C TYR A 7 -50.79 -20.87 -31.68
N PRO A 8 -51.81 -20.41 -30.94
CA PRO A 8 -51.64 -19.27 -30.02
C PRO A 8 -50.66 -19.58 -28.88
N ILE A 9 -50.56 -20.83 -28.42
CA ILE A 9 -49.63 -21.25 -27.38
C ILE A 9 -48.19 -21.17 -27.88
N LEU A 10 -47.94 -21.60 -29.12
CA LEU A 10 -46.64 -21.53 -29.78
C LEU A 10 -46.17 -20.08 -29.97
N ILE A 11 -47.08 -19.18 -30.35
CA ILE A 11 -46.78 -17.75 -30.52
C ILE A 11 -46.46 -17.09 -29.18
N VAL A 12 -47.22 -17.38 -28.12
CA VAL A 12 -46.94 -16.86 -26.78
C VAL A 12 -45.61 -17.38 -26.24
N ALA A 13 -45.32 -18.68 -26.41
CA ALA A 13 -44.04 -19.26 -26.00
C ALA A 13 -42.85 -18.60 -26.72
N LEU A 14 -42.98 -18.35 -28.03
CA LEU A 14 -41.97 -17.64 -28.81
C LEU A 14 -41.78 -16.20 -28.30
N ILE A 15 -42.86 -15.46 -28.04
CA ILE A 15 -42.78 -14.08 -27.51
C ILE A 15 -42.09 -14.03 -26.14
N VAL A 16 -42.37 -15.00 -25.26
CA VAL A 16 -41.71 -15.10 -23.95
C VAL A 16 -40.21 -15.40 -24.10
N THR A 17 -39.82 -16.29 -25.02
CA THR A 17 -38.39 -16.59 -25.25
C THR A 17 -37.60 -15.40 -25.78
N ILE A 18 -38.20 -14.53 -26.60
CA ILE A 18 -37.50 -13.36 -27.18
C ILE A 18 -37.40 -12.22 -26.16
N THR A 19 -38.37 -12.09 -25.24
CA THR A 19 -38.38 -11.03 -24.21
C THR A 19 -37.67 -11.42 -22.91
N SER A 20 -37.34 -12.71 -22.72
CA SER A 20 -36.60 -13.20 -21.55
C SER A 20 -35.14 -12.74 -21.47
N CYS A 21 -34.58 -12.25 -22.58
CA CYS A 21 -33.23 -11.69 -22.60
C CYS A 21 -33.25 -10.25 -22.06
N THR A 22 -33.16 -10.10 -20.74
CA THR A 22 -32.87 -8.79 -20.13
C THR A 22 -31.35 -8.61 -20.07
N ASN A 23 -30.83 -7.60 -20.78
CA ASN A 23 -29.42 -7.23 -20.71
C ASN A 23 -29.32 -5.91 -19.94
N ASN A 24 -29.17 -6.00 -18.62
CA ASN A 24 -28.80 -4.85 -17.80
C ASN A 24 -27.26 -4.78 -17.77
N PRO A 25 -26.62 -3.74 -18.33
CA PRO A 25 -25.17 -3.59 -18.32
C PRO A 25 -24.57 -3.52 -16.91
N ASN A 26 -25.39 -3.21 -15.90
CA ASN A 26 -25.01 -3.15 -14.49
C ASN A 26 -25.38 -4.42 -13.71
N SER A 27 -25.86 -5.47 -14.38
CA SER A 27 -26.08 -6.77 -13.75
C SER A 27 -24.79 -7.58 -13.76
N PRO A 28 -24.43 -8.26 -12.66
CA PRO A 28 -23.31 -9.21 -12.66
C PRO A 28 -23.54 -10.41 -13.59
N GLY A 29 -24.74 -10.57 -14.14
CA GLY A 29 -25.13 -11.66 -15.01
C GLY A 29 -25.89 -12.76 -14.27
N LEU A 30 -26.21 -13.83 -14.99
CA LEU A 30 -26.79 -15.04 -14.40
C LEU A 30 -25.68 -16.04 -14.12
N GLU A 31 -25.59 -16.52 -12.88
CA GLU A 31 -24.70 -17.60 -12.49
C GLU A 31 -25.43 -18.95 -12.64
N TYR A 32 -24.84 -19.89 -13.39
CA TYR A 32 -25.35 -21.26 -13.50
C TYR A 32 -24.52 -22.18 -12.60
N MET A 33 -25.18 -22.88 -11.67
CA MET A 33 -24.55 -23.77 -10.67
C MET A 33 -23.44 -23.06 -9.84
N PRO A 34 -23.78 -22.05 -9.01
CA PRO A 34 -22.81 -21.28 -8.23
C PRO A 34 -22.22 -22.03 -7.03
N ASP A 35 -22.21 -23.37 -7.05
CA ASP A 35 -21.67 -24.18 -5.98
C ASP A 35 -20.15 -23.92 -5.85
N MET A 36 -19.71 -23.55 -4.64
CA MET A 36 -18.32 -23.16 -4.34
C MET A 36 -17.80 -21.89 -5.03
N TYR A 37 -18.63 -21.08 -5.69
CA TYR A 37 -18.22 -19.79 -6.26
C TYR A 37 -18.01 -18.71 -5.18
N ARG A 38 -18.61 -18.93 -4.00
CA ARG A 38 -18.40 -18.13 -2.79
C ARG A 38 -17.79 -19.05 -1.74
N SER A 39 -16.65 -18.64 -1.20
CA SER A 39 -15.93 -19.42 -0.19
C SER A 39 -16.71 -19.40 1.14
N PRO A 40 -16.89 -20.56 1.81
CA PRO A 40 -17.42 -20.58 3.17
C PRO A 40 -16.42 -20.02 4.20
N ALA A 41 -15.15 -19.84 3.83
CA ALA A 41 -14.11 -19.30 4.71
C ALA A 41 -14.11 -17.77 4.72
N ILE A 42 -13.78 -17.18 5.88
CA ILE A 42 -13.66 -15.72 6.03
C ILE A 42 -12.31 -15.22 5.49
N GLU A 43 -12.35 -14.67 4.29
CA GLU A 43 -11.42 -13.73 3.64
C GLU A 43 -11.46 -12.28 4.20
N ALA A 44 -10.37 -11.54 3.97
CA ALA A 44 -10.07 -10.28 4.66
C ALA A 44 -10.93 -9.06 4.24
N TYR A 45 -11.42 -9.02 3.00
CA TYR A 45 -12.14 -7.87 2.43
C TYR A 45 -13.36 -8.29 1.60
N VAL A 46 -14.00 -9.40 1.99
CA VAL A 46 -15.21 -9.89 1.32
C VAL A 46 -16.44 -9.58 2.16
N ASP A 47 -17.51 -9.27 1.43
CA ASP A 47 -18.87 -9.15 1.96
C ASP A 47 -19.50 -10.56 2.03
N TYR A 48 -19.69 -11.07 3.25
CA TYR A 48 -20.22 -12.43 3.49
C TYR A 48 -21.74 -12.54 3.37
N GLY A 49 -22.47 -11.46 3.14
CA GLY A 49 -23.92 -11.57 3.01
C GLY A 49 -24.37 -12.02 1.62
N GLU A 50 -23.49 -12.37 0.69
CA GLU A 50 -23.93 -12.80 -0.64
C GLU A 50 -24.45 -14.24 -0.71
N ASP A 51 -24.45 -15.02 0.38
CA ASP A 51 -24.94 -16.40 0.33
C ASP A 51 -26.37 -16.56 0.89
N PRO A 52 -27.41 -16.49 0.03
CA PRO A 52 -28.80 -16.68 0.43
C PRO A 52 -29.15 -18.12 0.83
N TYR A 53 -28.22 -19.09 0.65
CA TYR A 53 -28.48 -20.51 0.88
C TYR A 53 -28.06 -20.98 2.27
N TYR A 54 -27.20 -20.24 2.98
CA TYR A 54 -26.74 -20.61 4.34
C TYR A 54 -27.29 -19.71 5.44
N VAL A 55 -27.68 -18.47 5.14
CA VAL A 55 -28.20 -17.51 6.11
C VAL A 55 -29.42 -16.76 5.58
N THR A 56 -30.30 -16.29 6.47
CA THR A 56 -31.44 -15.46 6.09
C THR A 56 -30.96 -14.09 5.61
N GLU A 57 -31.76 -13.40 4.77
CA GLU A 57 -31.40 -12.07 4.25
C GLU A 57 -31.13 -11.05 5.36
N GLU A 58 -31.79 -11.17 6.51
CA GLU A 58 -31.53 -10.32 7.68
C GLU A 58 -30.10 -10.50 8.23
N VAL A 59 -29.64 -11.76 8.34
CA VAL A 59 -28.30 -12.10 8.80
C VAL A 59 -27.26 -11.71 7.76
N ALA A 60 -27.54 -11.99 6.48
CA ALA A 60 -26.72 -11.57 5.36
C ALA A 60 -26.50 -10.05 5.37
N ALA A 61 -27.58 -9.25 5.44
CA ALA A 61 -27.52 -7.79 5.48
C ALA A 61 -26.65 -7.26 6.64
N ALA A 62 -26.74 -7.86 7.83
CA ALA A 62 -25.89 -7.49 8.96
C ALA A 62 -24.40 -7.83 8.73
N GLN A 63 -24.13 -8.97 8.09
CA GLN A 63 -22.77 -9.39 7.76
C GLN A 63 -22.15 -8.50 6.68
N ARG A 64 -22.92 -8.02 5.70
CA ARG A 64 -22.46 -7.06 4.68
C ARG A 64 -21.90 -5.78 5.27
N MET A 65 -22.47 -5.37 6.39
CA MET A 65 -22.09 -4.15 7.10
C MET A 65 -21.00 -4.38 8.16
N THR A 66 -20.50 -5.62 8.32
CA THR A 66 -19.52 -5.96 9.35
C THR A 66 -18.15 -6.28 8.74
N GLN A 67 -17.14 -5.47 9.07
CA GLN A 67 -15.77 -5.69 8.60
C GLN A 67 -15.16 -6.99 9.17
N SER A 68 -14.66 -7.87 8.29
CA SER A 68 -13.98 -9.10 8.69
C SER A 68 -12.54 -8.87 9.18
N ALA A 69 -11.82 -7.93 8.56
CA ALA A 69 -10.49 -7.50 9.01
C ALA A 69 -10.55 -6.69 10.32
N ARG A 70 -10.39 -7.37 11.46
CA ARG A 70 -10.39 -6.75 12.79
C ARG A 70 -9.04 -6.14 13.15
N LYS A 71 -9.07 -5.13 14.04
CA LYS A 71 -7.86 -4.57 14.62
C LYS A 71 -7.22 -5.57 15.61
N PRO A 72 -5.90 -5.77 15.56
CA PRO A 72 -5.20 -6.56 16.58
C PRO A 72 -5.28 -5.86 17.95
N VAL A 73 -5.10 -6.63 19.02
CA VAL A 73 -5.06 -6.10 20.39
C VAL A 73 -3.85 -5.18 20.56
N ALA A 74 -4.03 -4.05 21.26
CA ALA A 74 -2.95 -3.12 21.50
C ALA A 74 -1.76 -3.80 22.22
N GLY A 75 -0.54 -3.54 21.75
CA GLY A 75 0.69 -4.07 22.32
C GLY A 75 1.13 -5.45 21.78
N THR A 76 0.36 -6.09 20.91
CA THR A 76 0.81 -7.35 20.28
C THR A 76 1.90 -7.09 19.24
N ILE A 77 2.96 -7.87 19.28
CA ILE A 77 4.06 -7.84 18.30
C ILE A 77 4.01 -9.13 17.48
N ALA A 78 3.92 -9.00 16.17
CA ALA A 78 3.91 -10.15 15.27
C ALA A 78 5.31 -10.78 15.18
N PHE A 79 5.38 -12.11 15.17
CA PHE A 79 6.65 -12.81 14.96
C PHE A 79 7.13 -12.62 13.52
N LYS A 80 8.40 -12.20 13.36
CA LYS A 80 9.02 -11.88 12.06
C LYS A 80 10.24 -12.75 11.70
N GLY A 81 10.58 -13.76 12.51
CA GLY A 81 11.72 -14.64 12.23
C GLY A 81 13.04 -13.87 12.11
N GLU A 82 13.75 -14.07 10.99
CA GLU A 82 15.02 -13.42 10.67
C GLU A 82 14.88 -11.88 10.54
N ASP A 83 13.72 -11.41 10.06
CA ASP A 83 13.40 -9.98 9.87
C ASP A 83 12.91 -9.30 11.17
N LYS A 84 13.26 -9.84 12.35
CA LYS A 84 12.83 -9.29 13.65
C LYS A 84 13.17 -7.81 13.85
N ALA A 85 14.27 -7.33 13.24
CA ALA A 85 14.66 -5.92 13.30
C ALA A 85 13.61 -4.98 12.69
N PHE A 86 12.86 -5.45 11.70
CA PHE A 86 11.79 -4.70 11.02
C PHE A 86 10.39 -4.99 11.57
N GLY A 87 10.31 -5.71 12.69
CA GLY A 87 9.06 -6.09 13.35
C GLY A 87 8.79 -5.36 14.67
N LEU A 88 9.79 -4.63 15.18
CA LEU A 88 9.69 -3.97 16.47
C LEU A 88 8.86 -2.68 16.37
N PRO A 89 8.13 -2.32 17.44
CA PRO A 89 7.47 -1.02 17.52
C PRO A 89 8.48 0.13 17.38
N TYR A 90 8.09 1.17 16.67
CA TYR A 90 8.87 2.39 16.58
C TYR A 90 8.94 3.09 17.95
N PRO A 91 10.14 3.37 18.50
CA PRO A 91 10.26 3.79 19.91
C PRO A 91 10.09 5.30 20.13
N TYR A 92 10.20 6.12 19.09
CA TYR A 92 10.15 7.58 19.23
C TYR A 92 8.74 8.10 19.06
N ALA A 93 8.28 8.96 19.98
CA ALA A 93 6.96 9.58 19.92
C ALA A 93 6.89 10.67 18.84
N ASN A 94 5.70 10.89 18.26
CA ASN A 94 5.44 11.96 17.29
C ASN A 94 5.45 13.35 17.95
N THR A 95 6.64 13.83 18.26
CA THR A 95 6.94 15.09 18.95
C THR A 95 8.20 15.69 18.35
N PRO A 96 8.42 17.02 18.45
CA PRO A 96 9.67 17.63 18.02
C PRO A 96 10.90 16.97 18.66
N GLU A 97 10.82 16.65 19.95
CA GLU A 97 11.89 15.98 20.69
C GLU A 97 12.13 14.57 20.14
N GLY A 98 11.06 13.81 19.88
CA GLY A 98 11.18 12.47 19.27
C GLY A 98 11.73 12.50 17.84
N TYR A 99 11.44 13.55 17.08
CA TYR A 99 12.00 13.76 15.75
C TYR A 99 13.51 14.04 15.80
N GLU A 100 13.94 14.88 16.75
CA GLU A 100 15.36 15.18 16.97
C GLU A 100 16.11 13.95 17.49
N LEU A 101 15.56 13.23 18.48
CA LEU A 101 16.14 11.99 19.01
C LEU A 101 16.27 10.91 17.93
N ALA A 102 15.26 10.74 17.08
CA ALA A 102 15.36 9.81 15.95
C ALA A 102 16.53 10.19 15.03
N GLY A 103 16.76 11.49 14.78
CA GLY A 103 17.90 11.93 13.98
C GLY A 103 19.27 11.64 14.58
N LEU A 104 19.36 11.46 15.90
CA LEU A 104 20.61 11.24 16.63
C LEU A 104 20.88 9.76 16.91
N GLU A 105 19.85 8.96 17.16
CA GLU A 105 20.00 7.61 17.70
C GLU A 105 19.47 6.51 16.79
N LEU A 106 18.63 6.84 15.80
CA LEU A 106 18.02 5.84 14.93
C LEU A 106 18.86 5.64 13.66
N HIS A 107 19.43 4.44 13.57
CA HIS A 107 20.17 4.00 12.40
C HIS A 107 19.50 2.83 11.69
N SER A 108 19.71 2.75 10.38
CA SER A 108 19.19 1.66 9.55
C SER A 108 19.82 0.31 9.95
N PRO A 109 19.01 -0.72 10.27
CA PRO A 109 19.51 -2.08 10.42
C PRO A 109 19.72 -2.78 9.07
N LEU A 110 19.34 -2.15 7.95
CA LEU A 110 19.47 -2.68 6.60
C LEU A 110 20.83 -2.31 6.01
N PRO A 111 21.66 -3.28 5.57
CA PRO A 111 22.92 -2.98 4.90
C PRO A 111 22.67 -2.21 3.60
N THR A 112 23.54 -1.26 3.29
CA THR A 112 23.46 -0.52 2.03
C THR A 112 24.05 -1.35 0.92
N THR A 113 23.20 -1.86 0.02
CA THR A 113 23.60 -2.68 -1.13
C THR A 113 22.93 -2.13 -2.39
N SER A 114 23.48 -2.47 -3.56
CA SER A 114 22.87 -2.07 -4.84
C SER A 114 21.43 -2.56 -4.98
N ASP A 115 21.14 -3.78 -4.51
CA ASP A 115 19.81 -4.37 -4.58
C ASP A 115 18.80 -3.63 -3.69
N ASN A 116 19.20 -3.27 -2.47
CA ASN A 116 18.34 -2.51 -1.56
C ASN A 116 18.07 -1.09 -2.09
N ILE A 117 19.08 -0.43 -2.66
CA ILE A 117 18.90 0.89 -3.31
C ILE A 117 17.96 0.79 -4.50
N GLN A 118 18.09 -0.25 -5.34
CA GLN A 118 17.21 -0.45 -6.49
C GLN A 118 15.76 -0.77 -6.07
N ALA A 119 15.57 -1.59 -5.04
CA ALA A 119 14.26 -1.81 -4.43
C ALA A 119 13.66 -0.50 -3.88
N GLY A 120 14.51 0.32 -3.25
CA GLY A 120 14.18 1.67 -2.80
C GLY A 120 13.74 2.59 -3.93
N ALA A 121 14.46 2.58 -5.05
CA ALA A 121 14.16 3.37 -6.25
C ALA A 121 12.79 3.00 -6.83
N LEU A 122 12.47 1.70 -6.89
CA LEU A 122 11.16 1.23 -7.33
C LEU A 122 10.04 1.73 -6.41
N ASN A 123 10.21 1.54 -5.10
CA ASN A 123 9.23 1.98 -4.11
C ASN A 123 9.06 3.51 -4.10
N PHE A 124 10.15 4.26 -4.24
CA PHE A 124 10.12 5.72 -4.38
C PHE A 124 9.37 6.15 -5.65
N GLY A 125 9.60 5.47 -6.77
CA GLY A 125 8.88 5.67 -8.02
C GLY A 125 7.37 5.53 -7.85
N LEU A 126 6.93 4.53 -7.10
CA LEU A 126 5.51 4.24 -6.83
C LEU A 126 4.90 5.22 -5.82
N MET A 127 5.61 5.52 -4.74
CA MET A 127 5.01 6.13 -3.54
C MET A 127 5.45 7.57 -3.27
N CYS A 128 6.51 8.08 -3.88
CA CYS A 128 7.11 9.37 -3.51
C CYS A 128 7.27 10.33 -4.71
N SER A 129 7.58 9.80 -5.90
CA SER A 129 7.93 10.58 -7.09
C SER A 129 6.84 11.56 -7.55
N HIS A 130 5.57 11.23 -7.32
CA HIS A 130 4.43 12.07 -7.71
C HIS A 130 4.41 13.43 -7.01
N CYS A 131 5.02 13.52 -5.82
CA CYS A 131 5.20 14.76 -5.05
C CYS A 131 6.66 15.25 -5.13
N HIS A 132 7.63 14.38 -4.85
CA HIS A 132 9.05 14.75 -4.74
C HIS A 132 9.78 14.87 -6.09
N GLY A 133 9.18 14.41 -7.18
CA GLY A 133 9.82 14.33 -8.49
C GLY A 133 10.77 13.13 -8.60
N GLU A 134 11.02 12.67 -9.83
CA GLU A 134 11.90 11.52 -10.10
C GLU A 134 13.34 11.75 -9.62
N THR A 135 13.80 13.01 -9.71
CA THR A 135 15.14 13.43 -9.28
C THR A 135 15.16 14.02 -7.87
N GLY A 136 14.04 13.99 -7.13
CA GLY A 136 13.99 14.43 -5.74
C GLY A 136 14.01 15.95 -5.53
N LYS A 137 13.69 16.75 -6.56
CA LYS A 137 13.77 18.23 -6.52
C LYS A 137 12.50 18.91 -6.00
N GLY A 138 11.51 18.13 -5.57
CA GLY A 138 10.21 18.64 -5.13
C GLY A 138 9.33 19.12 -6.29
N ASP A 139 9.59 18.63 -7.50
CA ASP A 139 8.95 19.04 -8.75
C ASP A 139 8.04 17.96 -9.34
N GLY A 140 7.50 17.07 -8.49
CA GLY A 140 6.55 16.03 -8.90
C GLY A 140 5.25 16.60 -9.49
N ALA A 141 4.47 15.77 -10.18
CA ALA A 141 3.24 16.20 -10.85
C ALA A 141 2.24 16.91 -9.91
N ILE A 142 2.11 16.45 -8.67
CA ILE A 142 1.24 17.08 -7.67
C ILE A 142 1.78 18.44 -7.22
N SER A 143 3.10 18.58 -7.13
CA SER A 143 3.76 19.85 -6.79
C SER A 143 3.59 20.88 -7.91
N ARG A 144 3.82 20.47 -9.16
CA ARG A 144 3.68 21.33 -10.35
C ARG A 144 2.24 21.84 -10.56
N ASN A 145 1.24 21.06 -10.15
CA ASN A 145 -0.17 21.45 -10.26
C ASN A 145 -0.61 22.42 -9.13
N GLY A 146 0.28 22.78 -8.20
CA GLY A 146 0.05 23.83 -7.19
C GLY A 146 -0.74 23.40 -5.96
N PHE A 147 -1.17 22.14 -5.85
CA PHE A 147 -1.91 21.64 -4.70
C PHE A 147 -1.03 21.46 -3.45
N ILE A 148 0.22 21.03 -3.65
CA ILE A 148 1.21 20.86 -2.58
C ILE A 148 2.48 21.59 -3.00
N MET A 149 2.71 22.78 -2.45
CA MET A 149 3.89 23.60 -2.77
C MET A 149 4.95 23.51 -1.69
N GLY A 150 6.19 23.83 -2.04
CA GLY A 150 7.28 23.98 -1.08
C GLY A 150 7.96 22.68 -0.65
N ILE A 151 7.80 21.60 -1.41
CA ILE A 151 8.55 20.36 -1.20
C ILE A 151 10.05 20.66 -1.43
N PRO A 152 10.92 20.46 -0.42
CA PRO A 152 12.33 20.78 -0.53
C PRO A 152 13.08 19.77 -1.41
N ASP A 153 14.16 20.24 -2.03
CA ASP A 153 15.08 19.44 -2.83
C ASP A 153 16.05 18.65 -1.93
N TYR A 154 16.16 17.34 -2.19
CA TYR A 154 17.05 16.45 -1.45
C TYR A 154 18.53 16.79 -1.61
N SER A 155 18.95 17.24 -2.79
CA SER A 155 20.37 17.52 -3.08
C SER A 155 20.87 18.84 -2.50
N THR A 156 19.97 19.70 -2.03
CA THR A 156 20.30 21.04 -1.50
C THR A 156 19.75 21.25 -0.09
N LYS A 157 18.44 21.49 0.04
CA LYS A 157 17.81 21.85 1.32
C LYS A 157 17.77 20.72 2.34
N LEU A 158 17.70 19.47 1.86
CA LEU A 158 17.71 18.29 2.72
C LEU A 158 18.99 17.46 2.54
N LYS A 159 20.08 18.03 2.04
CA LYS A 159 21.31 17.29 1.73
C LYS A 159 21.84 16.51 2.95
N ASP A 160 21.82 17.16 4.11
CA ASP A 160 22.37 16.61 5.35
C ASP A 160 21.27 16.14 6.31
N LEU A 161 20.07 15.83 5.79
CA LEU A 161 18.99 15.32 6.63
C LEU A 161 19.35 13.89 7.11
N PRO A 162 19.43 13.63 8.42
CA PRO A 162 19.76 12.30 8.95
C PRO A 162 18.72 11.23 8.62
N GLU A 163 19.16 9.99 8.42
CA GLU A 163 18.30 8.86 8.05
C GLU A 163 17.19 8.60 9.08
N GLY A 164 17.48 8.77 10.37
CA GLY A 164 16.49 8.59 11.42
C GLY A 164 15.35 9.62 11.36
N LYS A 165 15.64 10.86 10.95
CA LYS A 165 14.63 11.90 10.70
C LYS A 165 13.81 11.61 9.45
N MET A 166 14.43 11.03 8.42
CA MET A 166 13.71 10.54 7.24
C MET A 166 12.73 9.43 7.63
N TYR A 167 13.20 8.44 8.40
CA TYR A 167 12.35 7.35 8.88
C TYR A 167 11.20 7.84 9.75
N HIS A 168 11.46 8.77 10.69
CA HIS A 168 10.41 9.38 11.51
C HIS A 168 9.33 10.06 10.66
N THR A 169 9.76 10.76 9.60
CA THR A 169 8.85 11.42 8.65
C THR A 169 8.01 10.40 7.88
N LEU A 170 8.58 9.25 7.48
CA LEU A 170 7.83 8.19 6.81
C LEU A 170 6.82 7.50 7.76
N ILE A 171 7.15 7.39 9.05
CA ILE A 171 6.28 6.78 10.06
C ILE A 171 5.09 7.67 10.41
N TYR A 172 5.30 8.96 10.66
CA TYR A 172 4.24 9.86 11.14
C TYR A 172 3.73 10.88 10.13
N GLY A 173 4.50 11.15 9.08
CA GLY A 173 4.30 12.31 8.21
C GLY A 173 5.00 13.56 8.73
N LYS A 174 5.05 14.61 7.91
CA LYS A 174 5.59 15.93 8.28
C LYS A 174 4.93 17.03 7.45
N GLY A 175 4.33 18.01 8.12
CA GLY A 175 3.60 19.08 7.45
C GLY A 175 2.42 18.54 6.64
N LEU A 176 2.46 18.71 5.31
CA LEU A 176 1.43 18.20 4.40
C LEU A 176 1.65 16.74 3.97
N MET A 177 2.81 16.16 4.27
CA MET A 177 3.11 14.76 3.98
C MET A 177 2.47 13.86 5.05
N GLY A 178 1.63 12.92 4.62
CA GLY A 178 1.02 11.91 5.50
C GLY A 178 1.98 10.77 5.87
N SER A 179 1.50 9.87 6.74
CA SER A 179 2.22 8.63 7.10
C SER A 179 2.18 7.61 5.95
N HIS A 180 3.31 6.96 5.71
CA HIS A 180 3.44 5.83 4.79
C HIS A 180 3.55 4.47 5.49
N ALA A 181 3.53 4.43 6.83
CA ALA A 181 3.73 3.22 7.63
C ALA A 181 2.69 2.11 7.38
N SER A 182 1.50 2.47 6.89
CA SER A 182 0.44 1.51 6.57
C SER A 182 0.52 0.94 5.15
N GLN A 183 1.29 1.60 4.27
CA GLN A 183 1.35 1.28 2.84
C GLN A 183 2.65 0.55 2.48
N ILE A 184 3.73 0.84 3.20
CA ILE A 184 5.09 0.36 2.90
C ILE A 184 5.61 -0.39 4.12
N SER A 185 6.24 -1.55 3.90
CA SER A 185 6.85 -2.33 4.97
C SER A 185 8.00 -1.56 5.63
N GLN A 186 8.31 -1.85 6.90
CA GLN A 186 9.43 -1.18 7.60
C GLN A 186 10.76 -1.34 6.87
N LYS A 187 11.02 -2.51 6.26
CA LYS A 187 12.19 -2.74 5.40
C LYS A 187 12.14 -1.83 4.16
N GLY A 188 10.99 -1.75 3.49
CA GLY A 188 10.78 -0.89 2.34
C GLY A 188 10.98 0.60 2.63
N LEU A 189 10.66 1.05 3.85
CA LEU A 189 10.97 2.42 4.28
C LEU A 189 12.48 2.67 4.34
N TRP A 190 13.27 1.72 4.86
CA TRP A 190 14.73 1.82 4.87
C TRP A 190 15.34 1.75 3.45
N GLU A 191 14.81 0.89 2.59
CA GLU A 191 15.20 0.84 1.16
C GLU A 191 14.97 2.19 0.47
N ILE A 192 13.80 2.82 0.68
CA ILE A 192 13.52 4.16 0.17
C ILE A 192 14.53 5.17 0.69
N ILE A 193 14.87 5.13 1.98
CA ILE A 193 15.84 6.06 2.59
C ILE A 193 17.22 5.90 1.93
N GLN A 194 17.68 4.68 1.68
CA GLN A 194 18.93 4.47 0.95
C GLN A 194 18.90 5.10 -0.44
N TYR A 195 17.78 5.01 -1.16
CA TYR A 195 17.62 5.69 -2.44
C TYR A 195 17.55 7.21 -2.31
N VAL A 196 16.90 7.74 -1.27
CA VAL A 196 16.88 9.19 -0.98
C VAL A 196 18.30 9.70 -0.70
N GLN A 197 19.14 8.94 -0.01
CA GLN A 197 20.55 9.29 0.21
C GLN A 197 21.34 9.35 -1.10
N VAL A 198 21.05 8.49 -2.07
CA VAL A 198 21.58 8.60 -3.44
C VAL A 198 21.14 9.92 -4.09
N LEU A 199 19.88 10.33 -3.92
CA LEU A 199 19.38 11.62 -4.41
C LEU A 199 20.03 12.83 -3.71
N GLN A 200 20.27 12.75 -2.38
CA GLN A 200 21.04 13.76 -1.62
C GLN A 200 22.45 13.95 -2.19
N ASN A 201 23.02 12.88 -2.75
CA ASN A 201 24.33 12.86 -3.41
C ASN A 201 24.28 13.10 -4.92
N GLY A 202 23.19 13.69 -5.42
CA GLY A 202 23.05 14.08 -6.82
C GLY A 202 22.79 12.92 -7.77
N GLY A 203 22.28 11.80 -7.26
CA GLY A 203 22.01 10.58 -8.03
C GLY A 203 23.23 9.67 -8.18
N ASN A 204 24.32 9.94 -7.47
CA ASN A 204 25.52 9.12 -7.52
C ASN A 204 25.41 7.92 -6.57
N MET A 205 25.54 6.72 -7.12
CA MET A 205 25.60 5.49 -6.33
C MET A 205 26.86 5.46 -5.47
N PRO A 206 26.79 4.90 -4.24
CA PRO A 206 27.98 4.69 -3.44
C PRO A 206 28.90 3.64 -4.08
N THR A 207 30.16 3.63 -3.67
CA THR A 207 31.10 2.56 -4.03
C THR A 207 30.82 1.32 -3.18
N PHE A 208 30.87 0.14 -3.79
CA PHE A 208 30.62 -1.14 -3.10
C PHE A 208 31.92 -1.94 -2.92
N ASP A 209 32.01 -2.69 -1.83
CA ASP A 209 33.08 -3.63 -1.54
C ASP A 209 32.92 -4.96 -2.29
N GLU A 210 33.83 -5.91 -2.05
CA GLU A 210 33.79 -7.24 -2.66
C GLU A 210 32.56 -8.07 -2.26
N ASN A 211 31.89 -7.72 -1.16
CA ASN A 211 30.67 -8.35 -0.67
C ASN A 211 29.40 -7.65 -1.18
N GLY A 212 29.53 -6.60 -2.00
CA GLY A 212 28.41 -5.83 -2.53
C GLY A 212 27.77 -4.87 -1.52
N VAL A 213 28.45 -4.56 -0.42
CA VAL A 213 28.02 -3.60 0.61
C VAL A 213 28.72 -2.27 0.37
N ALA A 214 28.01 -1.16 0.56
CA ALA A 214 28.56 0.17 0.35
C ALA A 214 29.73 0.42 1.31
N VAL A 215 30.83 0.94 0.77
CA VAL A 215 31.97 1.42 1.54
C VAL A 215 31.60 2.79 2.09
N LEU A 216 31.34 2.85 3.40
CA LEU A 216 31.09 4.12 4.09
C LEU A 216 32.37 4.96 4.08
N SER A 217 32.26 6.22 3.66
CA SER A 217 33.33 7.21 3.78
C SER A 217 33.54 7.58 5.26
N GLU A 218 34.74 8.04 5.65
CA GLU A 218 35.06 8.41 7.05
C GLU A 218 34.07 9.44 7.67
N THR A 219 33.34 10.18 6.85
CA THR A 219 32.31 11.15 7.28
C THR A 219 30.98 10.49 7.68
N GLU A 220 30.70 9.28 7.17
CA GLU A 220 29.46 8.52 7.42
C GLU A 220 29.59 7.58 8.63
N ILE A 221 30.81 7.32 9.10
CA ILE A 221 31.09 6.47 10.27
C ILE A 221 31.03 7.27 11.58
N ASN A 222 31.15 8.60 11.50
CA ASN A 222 31.35 9.49 12.66
C ASN A 222 30.14 10.40 13.00
N ASN A 223 29.00 10.23 12.32
CA ASN A 223 27.77 11.00 12.54
C ASN A 223 26.60 10.08 12.89
#